data_AF-A0A1T5CCU6-F1
#
_entry.id   AF-A0A1T5CCU6-F1
#
_cell.length_a   1.000
_cell.length_b   1.000
_cell.length_c   1.000
_cell.angle_alpha   90.00
_cell.angle_beta   90.00
_cell.angle_gamma   90.00
#
_symmetry.space_group_name_H-M   'P 1'
#
loop_
_entity.id
_entity.type
_entity.pdbx_description
1 polymer ?
#
loop_
_entity_poly.entity_id
_entity_poly.type
_entity_poly.pdbx_seq_one_letter_code
_entity_poly.pdbx_strand_id
1 'polypeptide(L)'
;MEFYVFLVTLRHEHKQMEKLTIQEEDAMQLIWRNNGGFVKELLERMPGEKVPYTTLASTIKNLQRKGYVKAVKYANAYRYEAIVAEEDYKKMFMSGFVSDYFKNSYKELVSFFAKEEKISADELDDIIRMIKEEKSE
;
A
#
# COMPACT_ATOMS: atom_id res chain seq x y z
N MET A 1 22.86 -19.77 -20.33
CA MET A 1 22.01 -19.97 -19.14
C MET A 1 22.04 -18.72 -18.26
N GLU A 2 23.23 -18.21 -17.92
CA GLU A 2 23.45 -16.93 -17.21
C GLU A 2 22.71 -15.72 -17.81
N PHE A 3 22.69 -15.57 -19.13
CA PHE A 3 22.00 -14.44 -19.78
C PHE A 3 20.46 -14.50 -19.66
N TYR A 4 19.89 -15.71 -19.61
CA TYR A 4 18.45 -15.90 -19.42
C TYR A 4 18.08 -15.65 -17.95
N VAL A 5 18.91 -16.08 -17.01
CA VAL A 5 18.75 -15.76 -15.59
C VAL A 5 18.86 -14.26 -15.38
N PHE A 6 19.86 -13.60 -15.97
CA PHE A 6 20.03 -12.14 -15.93
C PHE A 6 18.84 -11.39 -16.54
N LEU A 7 18.32 -11.82 -17.69
CA LEU A 7 17.12 -11.22 -18.31
C LEU A 7 15.84 -11.48 -17.50
N VAL A 8 15.70 -12.63 -16.86
CA VAL A 8 14.57 -12.94 -15.95
C VAL A 8 14.64 -12.09 -14.68
N THR A 9 15.86 -11.84 -14.16
CA THR A 9 16.12 -10.96 -13.03
C THR A 9 15.89 -9.49 -13.41
N LEU A 10 16.37 -9.03 -14.58
CA LEU A 10 16.15 -7.66 -15.08
C LEU A 10 14.69 -7.37 -15.44
N ARG A 11 13.92 -8.38 -15.86
CA ARG A 11 12.49 -8.22 -16.13
C ARG A 11 11.68 -7.95 -14.86
N HIS A 12 12.23 -8.23 -13.67
CA HIS A 12 11.59 -7.91 -12.40
C HIS A 12 11.77 -6.45 -11.95
N GLU A 13 12.72 -5.69 -12.50
CA GLU A 13 13.01 -4.33 -12.01
C GLU A 13 12.11 -3.22 -12.61
N HIS A 14 11.27 -3.54 -13.59
CA HIS A 14 10.29 -2.61 -14.15
C HIS A 14 8.87 -3.17 -14.21
N LYS A 15 8.50 -4.04 -13.25
CA LYS A 15 7.07 -4.35 -13.07
C LYS A 15 6.41 -3.11 -12.45
N GLN A 16 5.91 -2.23 -13.30
CA GLN A 16 4.96 -1.18 -12.90
C GLN A 16 3.88 -1.86 -12.05
N MET A 17 3.82 -1.53 -10.76
CA MET A 17 2.88 -2.16 -9.84
C MET A 17 1.46 -1.82 -10.29
N GLU A 18 0.66 -2.85 -10.52
CA GLU A 18 -0.73 -2.68 -10.94
C GLU A 18 -1.53 -1.98 -9.85
N LYS A 19 -2.23 -0.89 -10.17
CA LYS A 19 -3.08 -0.15 -9.23
C LYS A 19 -4.10 -1.08 -8.58
N LEU A 20 -4.28 -0.94 -7.27
CA LEU A 20 -5.28 -1.69 -6.52
C LEU A 20 -6.67 -1.07 -6.70
N THR A 21 -7.70 -1.91 -6.73
CA THR A 21 -9.07 -1.44 -6.54
C THR A 21 -9.30 -1.12 -5.06
N ILE A 22 -10.39 -0.41 -4.74
CA ILE A 22 -10.73 -0.08 -3.35
C ILE A 22 -10.81 -1.36 -2.49
N GLN A 23 -11.47 -2.42 -2.99
CA GLN A 23 -11.59 -3.69 -2.28
C GLN A 23 -10.24 -4.39 -2.07
N GLU A 24 -9.33 -4.28 -3.03
CA GLU A 24 -7.98 -4.83 -2.92
C GLU A 24 -7.14 -4.05 -1.92
N GLU A 25 -7.29 -2.72 -1.87
CA GLU A 25 -6.64 -1.86 -0.90
C GLU A 25 -7.14 -2.13 0.52
N ASP A 26 -8.45 -2.26 0.73
CA ASP A 26 -9.05 -2.66 2.01
C ASP A 26 -8.49 -4.01 2.49
N ALA A 27 -8.35 -4.97 1.58
CA ALA A 27 -7.75 -6.26 1.88
C ALA A 27 -6.25 -6.15 2.21
N MET A 28 -5.50 -5.27 1.55
CA MET A 28 -4.09 -5.00 1.90
C MET A 28 -3.95 -4.36 3.28
N GLN A 29 -4.77 -3.36 3.60
CA GLN A 29 -4.80 -2.74 4.94
C GLN A 29 -5.09 -3.78 6.03
N LEU A 30 -6.03 -4.68 5.77
CA LEU A 30 -6.33 -5.79 6.66
C LEU A 30 -5.13 -6.73 6.83
N ILE A 31 -4.39 -7.03 5.76
CA ILE A 31 -3.20 -7.89 5.80
C ILE A 31 -2.04 -7.22 6.54
N TRP A 32 -1.74 -5.96 6.28
CA TRP A 32 -0.67 -5.21 6.96
C TRP A 32 -0.91 -5.13 8.47
N ARG A 33 -2.12 -4.72 8.87
CA ARG A 33 -2.50 -4.61 10.29
C ARG A 33 -2.37 -5.91 11.07
N ASN A 34 -2.49 -7.05 10.39
CA ASN A 34 -2.46 -8.37 11.01
C ASN A 34 -1.14 -9.11 10.80
N ASN A 35 -0.17 -8.49 10.13
CA ASN A 35 1.09 -9.13 9.71
C ASN A 35 0.83 -10.45 8.95
N GLY A 36 -0.09 -10.39 7.98
CA GLY A 36 -0.60 -11.54 7.26
C GLY A 36 -1.72 -12.30 7.99
N GLY A 37 -2.26 -13.32 7.33
CA GLY A 37 -3.38 -14.07 7.89
C GLY A 37 -3.91 -15.19 7.00
N PHE A 38 -4.63 -16.13 7.60
CA PHE A 38 -5.52 -17.02 6.87
C PHE A 38 -6.81 -16.26 6.52
N VAL A 39 -7.44 -16.58 5.38
CA VAL A 39 -8.65 -15.86 4.93
C VAL A 39 -9.75 -15.82 6.00
N LYS A 40 -9.95 -16.92 6.73
CA LYS A 40 -10.93 -16.99 7.83
C LYS A 40 -10.60 -16.01 8.96
N GLU A 41 -9.34 -15.99 9.40
CA GLU A 41 -8.89 -15.09 10.47
C GLU A 41 -8.96 -13.62 10.05
N LEU A 42 -8.54 -13.31 8.81
CA LEU A 42 -8.62 -11.95 8.27
C LEU A 42 -10.08 -11.49 8.23
N LEU A 43 -11.00 -12.34 7.76
CA LEU A 43 -12.42 -12.03 7.72
C LEU A 43 -13.00 -11.76 9.12
N GLU A 44 -12.54 -12.48 10.14
CA GLU A 44 -12.98 -12.27 11.52
C GLU A 44 -12.52 -10.93 12.08
N ARG A 45 -11.34 -10.46 11.66
CA ARG A 45 -10.71 -9.20 12.10
C ARG A 45 -11.03 -8.01 11.20
N MET A 46 -11.86 -8.20 10.17
CA MET A 46 -12.29 -7.14 9.27
C MET A 46 -13.15 -6.12 10.04
N PRO A 47 -12.82 -4.82 9.98
CA PRO A 47 -13.64 -3.79 10.60
C PRO A 47 -14.93 -3.59 9.79
N GLY A 48 -16.04 -3.29 10.49
CA GLY A 48 -17.32 -3.00 9.84
C GLY A 48 -18.06 -4.25 9.35
N GLU A 49 -18.81 -4.10 8.26
CA GLU A 49 -19.60 -5.18 7.67
C GLU A 49 -18.71 -6.20 6.95
N LYS A 50 -18.86 -7.48 7.32
CA LYS A 50 -18.05 -8.57 6.76
C LYS A 50 -18.55 -8.92 5.36
N VAL A 51 -17.62 -8.94 4.40
CA VAL A 51 -17.88 -9.49 3.07
C VAL A 51 -18.02 -11.02 3.10
N PRO A 52 -18.62 -11.65 2.09
CA PRO A 52 -18.58 -13.10 1.97
C PRO A 52 -17.14 -13.65 1.92
N TYR A 53 -16.90 -14.81 2.52
CA TYR A 53 -15.58 -15.47 2.53
C TYR A 53 -14.99 -15.61 1.12
N THR A 54 -15.80 -16.01 0.15
CA THR A 54 -15.39 -16.19 -1.24
C THR A 54 -14.95 -14.89 -1.90
N THR A 55 -15.56 -13.77 -1.53
CA THR A 55 -15.17 -12.43 -1.97
C THR A 55 -13.80 -12.07 -1.43
N LEU A 56 -13.55 -12.22 -0.12
CA LEU A 56 -12.23 -11.95 0.44
C LEU A 56 -11.16 -12.88 -0.16
N ALA A 57 -11.49 -14.16 -0.33
CA ALA A 57 -10.58 -15.14 -0.93
C ALA A 57 -10.21 -14.78 -2.38
N SER A 58 -11.17 -14.34 -3.20
CA SER A 58 -10.91 -13.95 -4.58
C SER A 58 -10.12 -12.64 -4.67
N THR A 59 -10.41 -11.67 -3.80
CA THR A 59 -9.63 -10.42 -3.67
C THR A 59 -8.18 -10.71 -3.31
N ILE A 60 -7.93 -11.55 -2.29
CA ILE A 60 -6.57 -11.93 -1.90
C ILE A 60 -5.84 -12.68 -3.02
N LYS A 61 -6.56 -13.51 -3.80
CA LYS A 61 -5.99 -14.19 -4.97
C LYS A 61 -5.63 -13.20 -6.08
N ASN A 62 -6.40 -12.13 -6.27
CA ASN A 62 -6.06 -11.05 -7.20
C ASN A 62 -4.80 -10.29 -6.72
N LEU A 63 -4.72 -9.96 -5.43
CA LEU A 63 -3.52 -9.37 -4.83
C LEU A 63 -2.28 -10.25 -5.04
N GLN A 64 -2.43 -11.58 -4.89
CA GLN A 64 -1.36 -12.53 -5.13
C GLN A 64 -0.91 -12.53 -6.60
N ARG A 65 -1.87 -12.52 -7.53
CA ARG A 65 -1.57 -12.42 -8.98
C ARG A 65 -0.82 -11.14 -9.32
N LYS A 66 -1.23 -10.02 -8.73
CA LYS A 66 -0.59 -8.72 -8.91
C LYS A 66 0.82 -8.67 -8.29
N GLY A 67 1.07 -9.49 -7.26
CA GLY A 67 2.38 -9.61 -6.60
C GLY A 67 2.49 -8.80 -5.31
N TYR A 68 1.37 -8.38 -4.73
CA TYR A 68 1.35 -7.66 -3.45
C TYR A 68 1.43 -8.58 -2.24
N VAL A 69 1.00 -9.83 -2.40
CA VAL A 69 0.99 -10.84 -1.34
C VAL A 69 1.50 -12.18 -1.86
N LYS A 70 2.06 -12.98 -0.96
CA LYS A 70 2.44 -14.38 -1.22
C LYS A 70 1.58 -15.32 -0.39
N ALA A 71 1.30 -16.49 -0.94
CA ALA A 71 0.68 -17.59 -0.21
C ALA A 71 1.77 -18.49 0.37
N VAL A 72 1.77 -18.66 1.70
CA VAL A 72 2.69 -19.54 2.43
C VAL A 72 1.88 -20.73 2.95
N LYS A 73 2.33 -21.95 2.63
CA LYS A 73 1.64 -23.17 3.05
C LYS A 73 1.96 -23.48 4.51
N TYR A 74 0.92 -23.56 5.33
CA TYR A 74 0.96 -24.01 6.72
C TYR A 74 0.09 -25.26 6.86
N ALA A 75 0.73 -26.43 6.88
CA ALA A 75 0.06 -27.74 6.87
C ALA A 75 -0.98 -27.86 5.74
N ASN A 76 -2.27 -27.82 6.09
CA ASN A 76 -3.41 -27.98 5.17
C ASN A 76 -4.05 -26.65 4.75
N ALA A 77 -3.46 -25.50 5.12
CA ALA A 77 -4.00 -24.18 4.83
C ALA A 77 -2.92 -23.24 4.27
N TYR A 78 -3.37 -22.14 3.65
CA TYR A 78 -2.49 -21.08 3.15
C TYR A 78 -2.66 -19.81 3.99
N ARG A 79 -1.54 -19.32 4.52
CA ARG A 79 -1.43 -18.00 5.13
C ARG A 79 -0.95 -17.02 4.06
N TYR A 80 -1.59 -15.86 3.98
CA TYR A 80 -1.18 -14.81 3.05
C TYR A 80 -0.37 -13.76 3.78
N GLU A 81 0.78 -13.40 3.22
CA GLU A 81 1.72 -12.44 3.78
C GLU A 81 2.00 -11.34 2.75
N ALA A 82 2.13 -10.09 3.21
CA ALA A 82 2.48 -8.97 2.35
C ALA A 82 3.90 -9.15 1.78
N ILE A 83 4.05 -8.85 0.49
CA ILE A 83 5.35 -8.71 -0.19
C ILE A 83 5.77 -7.24 -0.20
N VAL A 84 4.80 -6.34 -0.40
CA VAL A 84 5.00 -4.89 -0.43
C VAL A 84 4.74 -4.33 0.97
N ALA A 85 5.69 -3.55 1.50
CA ALA A 85 5.51 -2.86 2.77
C ALA A 85 4.46 -1.75 2.65
N GLU A 86 3.77 -1.46 3.75
CA GLU A 86 2.72 -0.42 3.78
C GLU A 86 3.31 0.95 3.46
N GLU A 87 4.51 1.25 3.96
CA GLU A 87 5.23 2.50 3.74
C GLU A 87 5.62 2.69 2.27
N ASP A 88 6.07 1.61 1.61
CA ASP A 88 6.45 1.65 0.20
C ASP A 88 5.22 1.86 -0.69
N TYR A 89 4.11 1.17 -0.38
CA TYR A 89 2.83 1.39 -1.04
C TYR A 89 2.37 2.84 -0.88
N LYS A 90 2.39 3.38 0.35
CA LYS A 90 2.02 4.78 0.63
C LYS A 90 2.86 5.77 -0.17
N LYS A 91 4.19 5.60 -0.21
CA LYS A 91 5.10 6.48 -0.96
C LYS A 91 4.79 6.47 -2.46
N MET A 92 4.64 5.30 -3.06
CA MET A 92 4.34 5.20 -4.49
C MET A 92 2.96 5.77 -4.82
N PHE A 93 1.95 5.43 -4.01
CA PHE A 93 0.59 5.92 -4.19
C PHE A 93 0.53 7.45 -4.09
N MET A 94 1.20 8.04 -3.09
CA MET A 94 1.29 9.51 -2.96
C MET A 94 2.06 10.17 -4.09
N SER A 95 3.18 9.60 -4.53
CA SER A 95 3.90 10.13 -5.68
C SER A 95 3.03 10.14 -6.94
N GLY A 96 2.28 9.06 -7.20
CA GLY A 96 1.35 8.98 -8.32
C GLY A 96 0.21 9.99 -8.19
N PHE A 97 -0.40 10.09 -7.01
CA PHE A 97 -1.48 11.03 -6.73
C PHE A 97 -1.06 12.50 -6.94
N VAL A 98 0.12 12.90 -6.46
CA VAL A 98 0.64 14.26 -6.66
C VAL A 98 0.95 14.53 -8.14
N SER A 99 1.48 13.54 -8.85
CA SER A 99 1.67 13.65 -10.30
C SER A 99 0.35 13.86 -11.04
N ASP A 100 -0.64 13.01 -10.77
CA ASP A 100 -1.91 12.96 -11.50
C ASP A 100 -2.81 14.18 -11.24
N TYR A 101 -2.86 14.66 -9.98
CA TYR A 101 -3.83 15.69 -9.56
C TYR A 101 -3.20 17.06 -9.27
N PHE A 102 -1.91 17.12 -8.96
CA PHE A 102 -1.23 18.34 -8.51
C PHE A 102 -0.03 18.71 -9.38
N LYS A 103 0.06 18.18 -10.61
CA LYS A 103 1.12 18.49 -11.59
C LYS A 103 2.54 18.41 -11.00
N ASN A 104 2.79 17.43 -10.13
CA ASN A 104 4.05 17.25 -9.40
C ASN A 104 4.39 18.36 -8.39
N SER A 105 3.41 19.17 -7.96
CA SER A 105 3.60 20.27 -7.00
C SER A 105 3.08 19.91 -5.61
N TYR A 106 3.99 19.48 -4.73
CA TYR A 106 3.68 19.29 -3.30
C TYR A 106 3.23 20.59 -2.63
N LYS A 107 3.69 21.76 -3.11
CA LYS A 107 3.20 23.06 -2.64
C LYS A 107 1.70 23.24 -2.92
N GLU A 108 1.23 22.78 -4.07
CA GLU A 108 -0.18 22.89 -4.45
C GLU A 108 -1.04 21.97 -3.57
N LEU A 109 -0.55 20.76 -3.28
CA LEU A 109 -1.19 19.84 -2.32
C LEU A 109 -1.32 20.46 -0.92
N VAL A 110 -0.24 21.03 -0.37
CA VAL A 110 -0.28 21.69 0.95
C VAL A 110 -1.20 22.90 0.93
N SER A 111 -1.15 23.71 -0.13
CA SER A 111 -2.05 24.87 -0.28
C SER A 111 -3.52 24.47 -0.36
N PHE A 112 -3.82 23.31 -0.97
CA PHE A 112 -5.17 22.75 -1.00
C PHE A 112 -5.67 22.41 0.41
N PHE A 113 -4.87 21.73 1.24
CA PHE A 113 -5.25 21.42 2.62
C PHE A 113 -5.45 22.66 3.48
N ALA A 114 -4.60 23.68 3.31
CA ALA A 114 -4.75 24.94 4.02
C ALA A 114 -6.05 25.69 3.64
N LYS A 115 -6.47 25.62 2.37
CA LYS A 115 -7.71 26.25 1.89
C LYS A 115 -8.97 25.52 2.33
N GLU A 116 -8.93 24.19 2.37
CA GLU A 116 -10.06 23.36 2.79
C GLU A 116 -10.18 23.24 4.32
N GLU A 117 -9.38 24.00 5.08
CA GLU A 117 -9.29 23.95 6.55
C GLU A 117 -9.08 22.51 7.08
N LYS A 118 -8.44 21.66 6.27
CA LYS A 118 -8.11 20.25 6.61
C LYS A 118 -6.88 20.16 7.50
N ILE A 119 -6.13 21.26 7.64
CA ILE A 119 -4.97 21.41 8.50
C ILE A 119 -5.03 22.77 9.19
N SER A 120 -4.80 22.77 10.50
CA SER A 120 -4.71 24.00 11.29
C SER A 120 -3.35 24.69 11.12
N ALA A 121 -3.28 25.98 11.49
CA ALA A 121 -2.02 26.71 11.50
C ALA A 121 -1.00 26.05 12.45
N ASP A 122 -1.44 25.56 13.60
CA ASP A 122 -0.59 24.90 14.60
C ASP A 122 -0.01 23.58 14.05
N GLU A 123 -0.82 22.73 13.42
CA GLU A 123 -0.33 21.49 12.77
C GLU A 123 0.66 21.79 11.64
N LEU A 124 0.44 22.87 10.89
CA LEU A 124 1.37 23.28 9.84
C LEU A 124 2.70 23.77 10.42
N ASP A 125 2.65 24.52 11.53
CA ASP A 125 3.85 24.99 12.24
C ASP A 125 4.66 23.83 12.82
N ASP A 126 4.00 22.79 13.35
CA ASP A 126 4.66 21.57 13.79
C ASP A 126 5.38 20.85 12.65
N ILE A 127 4.75 20.73 11.47
CA ILE A 127 5.41 20.18 10.28
C ILE A 127 6.61 21.04 9.86
N ILE A 128 6.49 22.37 9.90
CA ILE A 128 7.60 23.29 9.58
C ILE A 128 8.77 23.10 10.55
N ARG A 129 8.49 22.85 11.83
CA ARG A 129 9.52 22.57 12.85
C ARG A 129 10.25 21.26 12.54
N MET A 130 9.53 20.17 12.25
CA MET A 130 10.13 18.88 11.89
C MET A 130 11.11 19.01 10.71
N ILE A 131 10.74 19.76 9.66
CA ILE A 131 11.60 19.99 8.48
C ILE A 131 12.88 20.78 8.82
N LYS A 132 12.78 21.72 9.78
CA LYS A 132 13.93 22.54 10.21
C LYS A 132 14.88 21.74 11.09
N GLU A 133 14.35 20.87 11.93
CA GLU A 133 15.12 20.00 12.81
C GLU A 133 15.90 18.93 12.01
N GLU A 134 15.27 18.29 11.02
CA GLU A 134 15.96 17.33 10.13
C GLU A 134 17.11 17.95 9.30
N LYS A 135 17.11 19.27 9.07
CA LYS A 135 18.19 19.97 8.36
C LYS A 135 19.38 20.36 9.24
N SER A 136 19.29 20.10 10.54
CA SER A 136 20.29 20.52 11.53
C SER A 136 21.27 19.42 11.93
N GLU A 137 21.15 18.23 11.32
CA GLU A 137 22.09 17.10 11.39
C GLU A 137 22.80 16.90 10.03
#